data_AF-A0A1H8G3L4-F1
#
_entry.id   AF-A0A1H8G3L4-F1
#
_cell.length_a   1.000
_cell.length_b   1.000
_cell.length_c   1.000
_cell.angle_alpha   90.00
_cell.angle_beta   90.00
_cell.angle_gamma   90.00
#
_symmetry.space_group_name_H-M   'P 1'
#
loop_
_entity.id
_entity.type
_entity.pdbx_description
1 polymer ?
#
loop_
_entity_poly.entity_id
_entity_poly.type
_entity_poly.pdbx_seq_one_letter_code
_entity_poly.pdbx_strand_id
1 'polypeptide(L)'
;MKFGFLSYEAALQSMPDYTLAQKNLADLKAQYQTEAKRVEDEFNRKYEEFLEGQREFPKTILQKRQSELQELMQKNIAFKQQSLDELAKAEQEAMAPLRIKLIEALGKIGSERGYAFIVDTDQKALPFINPAMGEDINQTVQDALK
;
A
#
# COMPACT_ATOMS: atom_id res chain seq x y z
N MET A 1 3.97 34.44 17.67
CA MET A 1 3.49 33.05 17.61
C MET A 1 4.48 32.27 16.77
N LYS A 2 5.12 31.23 17.31
CA LYS A 2 6.11 30.42 16.57
C LYS A 2 5.42 29.23 15.93
N PHE A 3 5.94 28.74 14.81
CA PHE A 3 5.47 27.52 14.16
C PHE A 3 6.67 26.70 13.65
N GLY A 4 6.50 25.39 13.59
CA GLY A 4 7.44 24.49 12.95
C GLY A 4 6.94 24.04 11.58
N PHE A 5 7.83 23.54 10.73
CA PHE A 5 7.47 22.86 9.50
C PHE A 5 8.38 21.67 9.23
N LEU A 6 7.83 20.63 8.60
CA LEU A 6 8.56 19.43 8.19
C LEU A 6 7.93 18.78 6.97
N SER A 7 8.70 17.90 6.32
CA SER A 7 8.13 16.85 5.47
C SER A 7 7.65 15.70 6.36
N TYR A 8 6.34 15.46 6.36
CA TYR A 8 5.72 14.40 7.14
C TYR A 8 6.12 13.02 6.58
N GLU A 9 6.16 12.90 5.25
CA GLU A 9 6.60 11.74 4.51
C GLU A 9 8.07 11.43 4.78
N ALA A 10 8.98 12.42 4.71
CA ALA A 10 10.39 12.19 5.01
C ALA A 10 10.61 11.77 6.48
N ALA A 11 9.81 12.31 7.41
CA ALA A 11 9.86 11.88 8.81
C ALA A 11 9.41 10.42 8.99
N LEU A 12 8.31 9.99 8.35
CA LEU A 12 7.91 8.59 8.32
C LEU A 12 8.99 7.68 7.71
N GLN A 13 9.55 8.08 6.56
CA GLN A 13 10.58 7.33 5.84
C GLN A 13 11.88 7.17 6.63
N SER A 14 12.18 8.10 7.54
CA SER A 14 13.36 8.04 8.41
C SER A 14 13.27 6.98 9.51
N MET A 15 12.07 6.46 9.82
CA MET A 15 11.88 5.47 10.88
C MET A 15 12.44 4.09 10.47
N PRO A 16 13.18 3.39 11.35
CA PRO A 16 13.62 2.02 11.07
C PRO A 16 12.47 1.07 10.72
N ASP A 17 11.36 1.20 11.45
CA ASP A 17 10.15 0.39 11.29
C ASP A 17 9.45 0.63 9.94
N TYR A 18 9.68 1.78 9.30
CA TYR A 18 9.11 2.08 7.98
C TYR A 18 9.71 1.19 6.90
N THR A 19 11.03 0.96 6.94
CA THR A 19 11.70 0.05 5.99
C THR A 19 11.18 -1.38 6.14
N LEU A 20 10.95 -1.82 7.38
CA LEU A 20 10.38 -3.14 7.65
C LEU A 20 8.95 -3.25 7.13
N ALA A 21 8.11 -2.25 7.39
CA ALA A 21 6.74 -2.20 6.90
C ALA A 21 6.68 -2.22 5.36
N GLN A 22 7.52 -1.42 4.68
CA GLN A 22 7.61 -1.42 3.23
C GLN A 22 8.02 -2.79 2.67
N LYS A 23 9.01 -3.44 3.28
CA LYS A 23 9.45 -4.78 2.86
C LYS A 23 8.31 -5.79 2.98
N ASN A 24 7.63 -5.81 4.12
CA ASN A 24 6.52 -6.74 4.35
C ASN A 24 5.37 -6.52 3.33
N LEU A 25 5.05 -5.27 3.00
CA LEU A 25 4.05 -4.94 1.99
C LEU A 25 4.50 -5.34 0.58
N ALA A 26 5.77 -5.15 0.24
CA ALA A 26 6.33 -5.57 -1.04
C ALA A 26 6.31 -7.09 -1.19
N ASP A 27 6.66 -7.83 -0.12
CA ASP A 27 6.62 -9.29 -0.09
C ASP A 27 5.18 -9.81 -0.25
N LEU A 28 4.22 -9.22 0.48
CA LEU A 28 2.80 -9.55 0.36
C LEU A 28 2.27 -9.30 -1.07
N LYS A 29 2.62 -8.14 -1.65
CA LYS A 29 2.27 -7.81 -3.04
C LYS A 29 2.86 -8.82 -4.03
N ALA A 30 4.10 -9.24 -3.84
CA ALA A 30 4.73 -10.25 -4.69
C ALA A 30 4.05 -11.62 -4.59
N GLN A 31 3.57 -12.00 -3.40
CA GLN A 31 2.79 -13.23 -3.20
C GLN A 31 1.48 -13.20 -3.99
N TYR A 32 0.70 -12.10 -3.89
CA TYR A 32 -0.53 -11.96 -4.68
C TYR A 32 -0.26 -11.93 -6.18
N GLN A 33 0.81 -11.28 -6.64
CA GLN A 33 1.19 -11.28 -8.06
C GLN A 33 1.54 -12.67 -8.57
N THR A 34 2.26 -13.45 -7.76
CA THR A 34 2.63 -14.83 -8.10
C THR A 34 1.39 -15.71 -8.23
N GLU A 35 0.48 -15.62 -7.26
CA GLU A 35 -0.75 -16.39 -7.28
C GLU A 35 -1.71 -15.94 -8.39
N ALA A 36 -1.81 -14.63 -8.66
CA ALA A 36 -2.58 -14.09 -9.77
C ALA A 36 -2.11 -14.65 -11.12
N LYS A 37 -0.78 -14.74 -11.31
CA LYS A 37 -0.21 -15.37 -12.50
C LYS A 37 -0.54 -16.85 -12.57
N ARG A 38 -0.41 -17.58 -11.46
CA ARG A 38 -0.73 -19.02 -11.40
C ARG A 38 -2.16 -19.31 -11.84
N VAL A 39 -3.14 -18.55 -11.33
CA VAL A 39 -4.56 -18.76 -11.67
C VAL A 39 -4.92 -18.30 -13.08
N GLU A 40 -4.19 -17.32 -13.62
CA GLU A 40 -4.32 -16.89 -15.01
C GLU A 40 -3.76 -17.94 -15.98
N ASP A 41 -2.58 -18.49 -15.68
CA ASP A 41 -1.97 -19.59 -16.44
C ASP A 41 -2.85 -20.85 -16.41
N GLU A 42 -3.48 -21.15 -15.25
CA GLU A 42 -4.42 -22.27 -15.13
C GLU A 42 -5.66 -22.10 -16.01
N PHE A 43 -6.23 -20.89 -16.04
CA PHE A 43 -7.36 -20.57 -16.91
C PHE A 43 -6.97 -20.71 -18.38
N ASN A 44 -5.85 -20.12 -18.79
CA ASN A 44 -5.36 -20.15 -20.18
C ASN A 44 -5.15 -21.58 -20.66
N ARG A 45 -4.48 -22.42 -19.86
CA ARG A 45 -4.28 -23.85 -20.19
C ARG A 45 -5.60 -24.59 -20.39
N LYS A 46 -6.56 -24.42 -19.47
CA LYS A 46 -7.88 -25.09 -19.58
C LYS A 46 -8.68 -24.56 -20.77
N TYR A 47 -8.51 -23.29 -21.12
CA TYR A 47 -9.16 -22.68 -22.26
C TYR A 47 -8.61 -23.24 -23.57
N GLU A 48 -7.28 -23.37 -23.70
CA GLU A 48 -6.63 -24.03 -24.83
C GLU A 48 -7.07 -25.49 -24.97
N GLU A 49 -7.05 -26.27 -23.89
CA GLU A 49 -7.53 -27.66 -23.85
C GLU A 49 -9.01 -27.79 -24.25
N PHE A 50 -9.82 -26.76 -23.97
CA PHE A 50 -11.21 -26.71 -24.41
C PHE A 50 -11.30 -26.48 -25.92
N LEU A 51 -10.56 -25.49 -26.46
CA LEU A 51 -10.57 -25.17 -27.88
C LEU A 51 -10.08 -26.31 -28.77
N GLU A 52 -9.07 -27.06 -28.33
CA GLU A 52 -8.51 -28.19 -29.07
C GLU A 52 -9.51 -29.34 -29.21
N GLY A 53 -10.19 -29.70 -28.12
CA GLY A 53 -11.07 -30.88 -28.10
C GLY A 53 -12.57 -30.62 -28.29
N GLN A 54 -13.02 -29.35 -28.34
CA GLN A 54 -14.45 -29.01 -28.34
C GLN A 54 -15.28 -29.70 -29.44
N ARG A 55 -14.68 -30.03 -30.59
CA ARG A 55 -15.38 -30.66 -31.71
C ARG A 55 -15.61 -32.16 -31.51
N GLU A 56 -14.81 -32.78 -30.65
CA GLU A 56 -14.82 -34.23 -30.39
C GLU A 56 -15.54 -34.59 -29.09
N PHE A 57 -15.72 -33.61 -28.19
CA PHE A 57 -16.37 -33.85 -26.91
C PHE A 57 -17.87 -34.11 -27.03
N PRO A 58 -18.40 -35.14 -26.33
CA PRO A 58 -19.82 -35.27 -26.09
C PRO A 58 -20.40 -34.02 -25.41
N LYS A 59 -21.69 -33.74 -25.66
CA LYS A 59 -22.39 -32.54 -25.14
C LYS A 59 -22.24 -32.35 -23.62
N THR A 60 -22.30 -33.44 -22.85
CA THR A 60 -22.18 -33.38 -21.38
C THR A 60 -20.77 -32.95 -20.93
N ILE A 61 -19.73 -33.39 -21.64
CA ILE A 61 -18.33 -32.99 -21.37
C ILE A 61 -18.12 -31.52 -21.76
N LEU A 62 -18.66 -31.09 -22.91
CA LEU A 62 -18.64 -29.68 -23.33
C LEU A 62 -19.23 -28.76 -22.27
N GLN A 63 -20.45 -29.07 -21.81
CA GLN A 63 -21.14 -28.27 -20.80
C GLN A 63 -20.33 -28.20 -19.50
N LYS A 64 -19.78 -29.33 -19.04
CA LYS A 64 -18.95 -29.36 -17.84
C LYS A 64 -17.73 -28.44 -17.98
N ARG A 65 -16.98 -28.53 -19.09
CA ARG A 65 -15.78 -27.70 -19.31
C ARG A 65 -16.11 -26.21 -19.46
N GLN A 66 -17.21 -25.86 -20.12
CA GLN A 66 -17.68 -24.47 -20.18
C GLN A 66 -17.98 -23.91 -18.79
N SER A 67 -18.69 -24.68 -17.95
CA SER A 67 -18.97 -24.28 -16.57
C SER A 67 -17.68 -24.13 -15.75
N GLU A 68 -16.72 -25.04 -15.89
CA GLU A 68 -15.41 -24.93 -15.22
C GLU A 68 -14.66 -23.65 -15.62
N LEU A 69 -14.64 -23.31 -16.92
CA LEU A 69 -14.00 -22.08 -17.42
C LEU A 69 -14.69 -20.82 -16.89
N GLN A 70 -16.03 -20.81 -16.85
CA GLN A 70 -16.80 -19.70 -16.30
C GLN A 70 -16.52 -19.52 -14.80
N GLU A 71 -16.47 -20.62 -14.05
CA GLU A 71 -16.17 -20.60 -12.62
C GLU A 71 -14.76 -20.07 -12.35
N LEU A 72 -13.76 -20.53 -13.13
CA LEU A 72 -12.38 -20.04 -13.02
C LEU A 72 -12.28 -18.55 -13.35
N MET A 73 -12.95 -18.09 -14.40
CA MET A 73 -12.99 -16.66 -14.75
C MET A 73 -13.55 -15.82 -13.59
N GLN A 74 -14.67 -16.25 -12.99
CA GLN A 74 -15.28 -15.56 -11.86
C GLN A 74 -14.35 -15.53 -10.64
N LYS A 75 -13.73 -16.67 -10.31
CA LYS A 75 -12.77 -16.76 -9.21
C LYS A 75 -11.56 -15.86 -9.43
N ASN A 76 -11.04 -15.79 -10.66
CA ASN A 76 -9.88 -14.94 -10.98
C ASN A 76 -10.20 -13.45 -10.82
N ILE A 77 -11.40 -13.01 -11.22
CA ILE A 77 -11.85 -11.63 -11.02
C ILE A 77 -12.00 -11.33 -9.52
N ALA A 78 -12.67 -12.22 -8.78
CA ALA A 78 -12.87 -12.06 -7.34
C ALA A 78 -11.53 -12.03 -6.58
N PHE A 79 -10.60 -12.91 -6.93
CA PHE A 79 -9.27 -12.96 -6.33
C PHE A 79 -8.50 -11.65 -6.57
N LYS A 80 -8.51 -11.10 -7.80
CA LYS A 80 -7.86 -9.82 -8.11
C LYS A 80 -8.44 -8.67 -7.28
N GLN A 81 -9.76 -8.60 -7.14
CA GLN A 81 -10.41 -7.57 -6.32
C GLN A 81 -10.06 -7.72 -4.83
N GLN A 82 -10.22 -8.92 -4.27
CA GLN A 82 -9.93 -9.19 -2.86
C GLN A 82 -8.45 -8.92 -2.52
N SER A 83 -7.53 -9.29 -3.40
CA SER A 83 -6.10 -9.04 -3.20
C SER A 83 -5.79 -7.54 -3.11
N LEU A 84 -6.45 -6.70 -3.92
CA LEU A 84 -6.28 -5.24 -3.86
C LEU A 84 -6.81 -4.68 -2.53
N ASP A 85 -7.98 -5.13 -2.09
CA ASP A 85 -8.59 -4.68 -0.85
C ASP A 85 -7.76 -5.10 0.37
N GLU A 86 -7.25 -6.33 0.39
CA GLU A 86 -6.35 -6.85 1.43
C GLU A 86 -5.02 -6.11 1.46
N LEU A 87 -4.42 -5.79 0.30
CA LEU A 87 -3.20 -4.97 0.23
C LEU A 87 -3.40 -3.57 0.79
N ALA A 88 -4.50 -2.89 0.42
CA ALA A 88 -4.80 -1.56 0.94
C ALA A 88 -5.00 -1.57 2.46
N LYS A 89 -5.68 -2.60 2.99
CA LYS A 89 -5.84 -2.79 4.43
C LYS A 89 -4.51 -3.04 5.13
N ALA A 90 -3.67 -3.93 4.58
CA ALA A 90 -2.35 -4.22 5.13
C ALA A 90 -1.46 -2.96 5.16
N GLU A 91 -1.51 -2.13 4.11
CA GLU A 91 -0.79 -0.85 4.07
C GLU A 91 -1.28 0.11 5.17
N GLN A 92 -2.60 0.24 5.33
CA GLN A 92 -3.17 1.08 6.38
C GLN A 92 -2.74 0.62 7.77
N GLU A 93 -2.81 -0.67 8.06
CA GLU A 93 -2.44 -1.29 9.34
C GLU A 93 -0.95 -1.17 9.63
N ALA A 94 -0.09 -1.42 8.64
CA ALA A 94 1.36 -1.31 8.78
C ALA A 94 1.82 0.13 9.05
N MET A 95 1.16 1.11 8.43
CA MET A 95 1.50 2.53 8.59
C MET A 95 0.87 3.19 9.83
N ALA A 96 -0.19 2.63 10.38
CA ALA A 96 -0.89 3.19 11.54
C ALA A 96 0.02 3.44 12.78
N PRO A 97 0.83 2.47 13.25
CA PRO A 97 1.71 2.71 14.39
C PRO A 97 2.78 3.76 14.12
N LEU A 98 3.30 3.83 12.89
CA LEU A 98 4.29 4.84 12.49
C LEU A 98 3.70 6.25 12.56
N ARG A 99 2.47 6.43 12.07
CA ARG A 99 1.75 7.71 12.17
C ARG A 99 1.53 8.12 13.62
N ILE A 100 1.16 7.18 14.49
CA ILE A 100 1.00 7.46 15.93
C ILE A 100 2.31 7.94 16.54
N LYS A 101 3.41 7.20 16.32
CA LYS A 101 4.75 7.56 16.82
C LYS A 101 5.20 8.95 16.35
N LEU A 102 4.94 9.28 15.08
CA LEU A 102 5.24 10.61 14.53
C LEU A 102 4.42 11.70 15.21
N ILE A 103 3.09 11.51 15.34
CA ILE A 103 2.20 12.49 15.98
C ILE A 103 2.64 12.76 17.43
N GLU A 104 2.99 11.72 18.18
CA GLU A 104 3.49 11.86 19.56
C GLU A 104 4.81 12.64 19.62
N ALA A 105 5.76 12.33 18.73
CA ALA A 105 7.03 13.05 18.64
C ALA A 105 6.83 14.54 18.28
N LEU A 106 5.95 14.82 17.31
CA LEU A 106 5.59 16.19 16.91
C LEU A 106 4.93 16.95 18.06
N GLY A 107 4.02 16.31 18.80
CA GLY A 107 3.37 16.91 19.97
C GLY A 107 4.37 17.30 21.06
N LYS A 108 5.35 16.43 21.33
CA LYS A 108 6.44 16.70 22.29
C LYS A 108 7.31 17.87 21.82
N ILE A 109 7.81 17.82 20.59
CA ILE A 109 8.67 18.87 20.02
C ILE A 109 7.92 20.22 19.99
N GLY A 110 6.67 20.22 19.54
CA GLY A 110 5.83 21.42 19.50
C GLY A 110 5.64 22.05 20.87
N SER A 111 5.40 21.23 21.90
CA SER A 111 5.24 21.71 23.28
C SER A 111 6.55 22.28 23.84
N GLU A 112 7.67 21.57 23.65
CA GLU A 112 9.01 22.00 24.13
C GLU A 112 9.48 23.30 23.44
N ARG A 113 9.14 23.48 22.17
CA ARG A 113 9.54 24.65 21.36
C ARG A 113 8.55 25.82 21.43
N GLY A 114 7.37 25.60 22.03
CA GLY A 114 6.30 26.60 22.12
C GLY A 114 5.68 26.94 20.77
N TYR A 115 5.58 25.96 19.87
CA TYR A 115 4.89 26.16 18.59
C TYR A 115 3.38 26.16 18.78
N ALA A 116 2.72 27.02 18.02
CA ALA A 116 1.26 26.99 17.96
C ALA A 116 0.70 25.95 16.99
N PHE A 117 1.47 25.62 15.96
CA PHE A 117 1.15 24.58 14.98
C PHE A 117 2.42 24.11 14.29
N ILE A 118 2.34 22.92 13.69
CA ILE A 118 3.38 22.34 12.85
C ILE A 118 2.78 22.13 11.47
N VAL A 119 3.51 22.53 10.45
CA VAL A 119 3.05 22.52 9.07
C VAL A 119 3.70 21.37 8.29
N ASP A 120 2.85 20.56 7.66
CA ASP A 120 3.27 19.56 6.68
C ASP A 120 3.58 20.24 5.34
N THR A 121 4.83 20.11 4.89
CA THR A 121 5.32 20.70 3.63
C THR A 121 5.09 19.83 2.40
N ASP A 122 4.65 18.58 2.57
CA ASP A 122 4.45 17.65 1.45
C ASP A 122 3.23 18.03 0.63
N GLN A 123 2.28 18.69 1.28
CA GLN A 123 1.14 19.29 0.61
C GLN A 123 1.62 20.51 -0.17
N LYS A 124 1.45 20.46 -1.50
CA LYS A 124 1.71 21.59 -2.44
C LYS A 124 0.78 22.80 -2.22
N ALA A 125 0.18 22.93 -1.04
CA ALA A 125 -0.68 24.02 -0.62
C ALA A 125 0.11 25.26 -0.12
N LEU A 126 1.42 25.13 0.09
CA LEU A 126 2.28 26.16 0.67
C LEU A 126 3.34 26.61 -0.34
N PRO A 127 3.03 27.59 -1.20
CA PRO A 127 3.98 28.05 -2.23
C PRO A 127 5.21 28.76 -1.64
N PHE A 128 5.14 29.23 -0.39
CA PHE A 128 6.25 29.87 0.30
C PHE A 128 6.13 29.73 1.82
N ILE A 129 7.24 29.44 2.50
CA ILE A 129 7.41 29.50 3.95
C ILE A 129 8.56 30.45 4.23
N ASN A 130 8.34 31.44 5.10
CA ASN A 130 9.40 32.35 5.53
C ASN A 130 10.27 31.68 6.61
N PRO A 131 11.53 31.29 6.33
CA PRO A 131 12.39 30.61 7.30
C PRO A 131 12.80 31.50 8.48
N ALA A 132 12.62 32.83 8.39
CA ALA A 132 12.86 33.72 9.52
C ALA A 132 11.72 33.70 10.56
N MET A 133 10.54 33.17 10.19
CA MET A 133 9.34 33.19 11.03
C MET A 133 8.93 31.80 11.55
N GLY A 134 9.39 30.73 10.89
CA GLY A 134 9.15 29.34 11.27
C GLY A 134 10.45 28.55 11.38
N GLU A 135 10.42 27.46 12.12
CA GLU A 135 11.57 26.57 12.30
C GLU A 135 11.41 25.31 11.44
N ASP A 136 12.43 24.99 10.64
CA ASP A 136 12.54 23.69 10.00
C ASP A 136 12.90 22.65 11.08
N ILE A 137 12.01 21.70 11.32
CA ILE A 137 12.21 20.68 12.35
C ILE A 137 12.53 19.29 11.78
N ASN A 138 12.77 19.15 10.48
CA ASN A 138 13.02 17.85 9.83
C ASN A 138 14.11 17.05 10.57
N GLN A 139 15.28 17.65 10.80
CA GLN A 139 16.38 16.97 11.49
C GLN A 139 16.04 16.60 12.93
N THR A 140 15.40 17.52 13.66
CA THR A 140 15.02 17.30 15.07
C THR A 140 14.02 16.15 15.19
N VAL A 141 13.07 16.07 14.27
CA VAL A 141 12.06 15.00 14.22
C VAL A 141 12.71 13.68 13.84
N GLN A 142 13.56 13.65 12.81
CA GLN A 142 14.28 12.43 12.41
C GLN A 142 15.13 11.87 13.55
N ASP A 143 15.82 12.71 14.31
CA ASP A 143 16.64 12.28 15.45
C ASP A 143 15.80 11.75 16.62
N ALA A 144 14.57 12.26 16.81
CA ALA A 144 13.63 11.77 17.81
C ALA A 144 12.96 10.42 17.44
N LEU A 145 13.04 10.03 16.16
CA LEU A 145 12.33 8.86 15.62
C LEU A 145 13.22 7.65 15.34
N LYS A 146 14.54 7.86 15.30
CA LYS A 146 15.57 6.80 15.35
C LYS A 146 15.41 5.95 16.60
#